data_AF-W7BSM1-F1
#
_entry.id   AF-W7BSM1-F1
#
_cell.length_a   1.000
_cell.length_b   1.000
_cell.length_c   1.000
_cell.angle_alpha   90.00
_cell.angle_beta   90.00
_cell.angle_gamma   90.00
#
_symmetry.space_group_name_H-M   'P 1'
#
loop_
_entity.id
_entity.type
_entity.pdbx_description
1 polymer ?
#
loop_
_entity_poly.entity_id
_entity_poly.type
_entity_poly.pdbx_seq_one_letter_code
_entity_poly.pdbx_strand_id
1 'polypeptide(L)'
;MFGDSGHTKLAEGITATDINQAKALANKVSNAGKKKELLDEIEKAQKLLDAKVVEANNLKAANEAVNKLFGDSGHTKLAEGITATDINQAKALANKVSNAGKKKELL
;
A
#
# COMPACT_ATOMS: atom_id res chain seq x y z
N MET A 1 -11.34 -10.94 8.91
CA MET A 1 -10.23 -10.53 8.02
C MET A 1 -10.58 -9.26 7.25
N PHE A 2 -11.76 -9.19 6.62
CA PHE A 2 -12.18 -7.99 5.89
C PHE A 2 -12.81 -6.94 6.81
N GLY A 3 -12.64 -5.67 6.45
CA GLY A 3 -13.18 -4.51 7.17
C GLY A 3 -14.49 -3.99 6.58
N ASP A 4 -14.98 -4.62 5.53
CA ASP A 4 -16.23 -4.31 4.84
C ASP A 4 -16.88 -5.58 4.27
N SER A 5 -18.19 -5.53 4.02
CA SER A 5 -18.94 -6.65 3.43
C SER A 5 -18.60 -6.91 1.96
N GLY A 6 -18.03 -5.93 1.24
CA GLY A 6 -17.57 -6.10 -0.13
C GLY A 6 -16.21 -6.80 -0.24
N HIS A 7 -15.55 -7.07 0.89
CA HIS A 7 -14.19 -7.59 0.94
C HIS A 7 -13.23 -6.75 0.07
N THR A 8 -13.41 -5.43 0.08
CA THR A 8 -12.58 -4.49 -0.68
C THR A 8 -11.45 -3.92 0.17
N LYS A 9 -11.53 -4.06 1.50
CA LYS A 9 -10.47 -3.67 2.43
C LYS A 9 -10.27 -4.70 3.53
N LEU A 10 -9.05 -4.79 4.04
CA LEU A 10 -8.75 -5.53 5.25
C LEU A 10 -9.24 -4.77 6.48
N ALA A 11 -9.62 -5.52 7.52
CA ALA A 11 -9.81 -4.97 8.84
C ALA A 11 -8.48 -4.41 9.36
N GLU A 12 -8.56 -3.48 10.31
CA GLU A 12 -7.37 -2.92 10.93
C GLU A 12 -6.57 -3.99 11.68
N GLY A 13 -5.24 -3.86 11.67
CA GLY A 13 -4.35 -4.78 12.37
C GLY A 13 -4.08 -6.12 11.68
N ILE A 14 -4.77 -6.48 10.60
CA ILE A 14 -4.54 -7.76 9.89
C ILE A 14 -3.11 -7.81 9.33
N THR A 15 -2.40 -8.88 9.68
CA THR A 15 -1.02 -9.17 9.28
C THR A 15 -0.93 -10.37 8.34
N ALA A 16 0.24 -10.56 7.72
CA ALA A 16 0.55 -11.77 6.96
C ALA A 16 0.48 -13.04 7.83
N THR A 17 0.80 -12.92 9.13
CA THR A 17 0.68 -14.04 10.07
C THR A 17 -0.79 -14.48 10.23
N ASP A 18 -1.71 -13.53 10.38
CA ASP A 18 -3.15 -13.83 10.50
C ASP A 18 -3.69 -14.50 9.24
N ILE A 19 -3.29 -14.00 8.06
CA ILE A 19 -3.64 -14.58 6.76
C ILE A 19 -3.09 -16.01 6.63
N ASN A 20 -1.82 -16.23 7.00
CA ASN A 20 -1.20 -17.56 6.96
C ASN A 20 -1.86 -18.55 7.93
N GLN A 21 -2.24 -18.09 9.13
CA GLN A 21 -2.99 -18.89 10.08
C GLN A 21 -4.38 -19.26 9.54
N ALA A 22 -5.10 -18.31 8.94
CA ALA A 22 -6.37 -18.58 8.28
C ALA A 22 -6.21 -19.60 7.14
N LYS A 23 -5.14 -19.49 6.33
CA LYS A 23 -4.81 -20.46 5.27
C LYS A 23 -4.58 -21.86 5.81
N ALA A 24 -3.88 -21.98 6.94
CA ALA A 24 -3.64 -23.26 7.59
C ALA A 24 -4.95 -23.90 8.10
N LEU A 25 -5.86 -23.10 8.67
CA LEU A 25 -7.17 -23.57 9.12
C LEU A 25 -8.09 -23.98 7.96
N ALA A 26 -8.16 -23.16 6.90
CA ALA A 26 -8.93 -23.48 5.70
C ALA A 26 -8.48 -24.80 5.06
N ASN A 27 -7.17 -25.08 5.08
CA ASN A 27 -6.64 -26.33 4.55
C ASN A 27 -7.11 -27.60 5.28
N LYS A 28 -7.52 -27.48 6.54
CA LYS A 28 -8.06 -28.59 7.36
C LYS A 28 -9.55 -28.86 7.10
N VAL A 29 -10.24 -27.99 6.34
CA VAL A 29 -11.66 -28.17 6.02
C VAL A 29 -11.82 -29.35 5.07
N SER A 30 -12.57 -30.38 5.50
CA SER A 30 -12.78 -31.61 4.73
C SER A 30 -13.70 -31.43 3.52
N ASN A 31 -14.67 -30.52 3.61
CA ASN A 31 -15.54 -30.21 2.49
C ASN A 31 -14.75 -29.43 1.43
N ALA A 32 -14.53 -30.04 0.27
CA ALA A 32 -13.71 -29.47 -0.80
C ALA A 32 -14.25 -28.13 -1.33
N GLY A 33 -15.57 -27.99 -1.46
CA GLY A 33 -16.20 -26.76 -1.93
C GLY A 33 -15.96 -25.60 -0.96
N LYS A 34 -16.30 -25.80 0.32
CA LYS A 34 -16.06 -24.80 1.37
C LYS A 34 -14.58 -24.48 1.55
N LYS A 35 -13.71 -25.49 1.46
CA LYS A 35 -12.25 -25.29 1.50
C LYS A 35 -11.81 -24.36 0.38
N LYS A 36 -12.27 -24.59 -0.85
CA LYS A 36 -11.93 -23.75 -2.00
C LYS A 36 -12.41 -22.32 -1.79
N GLU A 37 -13.67 -22.13 -1.40
CA GLU A 37 -14.24 -20.81 -1.12
C GLU A 37 -13.42 -20.03 -0.09
N LEU A 38 -13.03 -20.67 1.02
CA LEU A 38 -12.19 -20.05 2.04
C LEU A 38 -10.80 -19.67 1.51
N LEU A 39 -10.17 -20.55 0.71
CA LEU A 39 -8.85 -20.28 0.13
C LEU A 39 -8.89 -19.13 -0.89
N ASP A 40 -9.95 -19.03 -1.68
CA ASP A 40 -10.15 -17.92 -2.63
C ASP A 40 -10.28 -16.58 -1.87
N GLU A 41 -11.05 -16.55 -0.77
CA GLU A 41 -11.17 -15.35 0.09
C GLU A 41 -9.84 -15.00 0.79
N ILE A 42 -9.08 -16.00 1.23
CA ILE A 42 -7.76 -15.80 1.84
C ILE A 42 -6.76 -15.26 0.82
N GLU A 43 -6.81 -15.72 -0.44
CA GLU A 43 -5.99 -15.18 -1.53
C GLU A 43 -6.36 -13.71 -1.81
N LYS A 44 -7.65 -13.37 -1.80
CA LYS A 44 -8.11 -11.99 -1.92
C LYS A 44 -7.55 -11.12 -0.78
N ALA A 45 -7.60 -11.60 0.46
CA ALA A 45 -7.03 -10.90 1.60
C ALA A 45 -5.50 -10.69 1.47
N GLN A 46 -4.76 -11.69 0.97
CA GLN A 46 -3.32 -11.56 0.71
C GLN A 46 -3.05 -10.47 -0.33
N LYS A 47 -3.79 -10.45 -1.44
CA LYS A 47 -3.65 -9.41 -2.49
C LYS A 47 -3.90 -8.01 -1.94
N LEU A 48 -4.90 -7.85 -1.06
CA LEU A 48 -5.17 -6.58 -0.40
C LEU A 48 -4.03 -6.15 0.54
N LEU A 49 -3.43 -7.10 1.28
CA LEU A 49 -2.29 -6.80 2.13
C LEU A 49 -1.07 -6.37 1.30
N ASP A 50 -0.76 -7.10 0.25
CA ASP A 50 0.37 -6.81 -0.63
C ASP A 50 0.21 -5.43 -1.29
N ALA A 51 -1.00 -5.12 -1.78
CA ALA A 51 -1.31 -3.81 -2.32
C ALA A 51 -1.13 -2.68 -1.29
N LYS A 52 -1.53 -2.91 -0.03
CA LYS A 52 -1.33 -1.94 1.06
C LYS A 52 0.16 -1.71 1.36
N VAL A 53 0.98 -2.77 1.33
CA VAL A 53 2.43 -2.67 1.53
C VAL A 53 3.09 -1.90 0.40
N VAL A 54 2.75 -2.22 -0.85
CA VAL A 54 3.25 -1.50 -2.03
C VAL A 54 2.87 -0.02 -1.97
N GLU A 55 1.62 0.29 -1.63
CA GLU A 55 1.16 1.67 -1.50
C GLU A 55 1.89 2.43 -0.38
N ALA A 56 2.11 1.80 0.77
CA ALA A 56 2.87 2.40 1.86
C ALA A 56 4.32 2.71 1.45
N ASN A 57 4.96 1.80 0.70
CA ASN A 57 6.31 2.00 0.18
C ASN A 57 6.36 3.12 -0.86
N ASN A 58 5.40 3.16 -1.79
CA ASN A 58 5.30 4.23 -2.79
C ASN A 58 5.10 5.59 -2.11
N LEU A 59 4.21 5.65 -1.12
CA LEU A 59 3.96 6.88 -0.36
C LEU A 59 5.20 7.33 0.41
N LYS A 60 5.93 6.41 1.06
CA LYS A 60 7.18 6.73 1.77
C LYS A 60 8.23 7.27 0.80
N ALA A 61 8.46 6.58 -0.32
CA ALA A 61 9.43 7.00 -1.32
C ALA A 61 9.07 8.36 -1.95
N ALA A 62 7.79 8.60 -2.22
CA ALA A 62 7.32 9.87 -2.75
C ALA A 62 7.50 11.02 -1.74
N ASN A 63 7.12 10.82 -0.47
CA ASN A 63 7.34 11.82 0.58
C ASN A 63 8.82 12.15 0.76
N GLU A 64 9.68 11.13 0.78
CA GLU A 64 11.14 11.34 0.89
C GLU A 64 11.70 12.10 -0.31
N ALA A 65 11.26 11.77 -1.51
CA ALA A 65 11.70 12.46 -2.72
C ALA A 65 11.22 13.91 -2.76
N VAL A 66 9.95 14.17 -2.45
CA VAL A 66 9.38 15.53 -2.38
C VAL A 66 10.06 16.34 -1.30
N ASN A 67 10.22 15.82 -0.08
CA ASN A 67 10.89 16.54 1.01
C ASN A 67 12.34 16.90 0.67
N LYS A 68 13.06 16.04 -0.05
CA LYS A 68 14.43 16.33 -0.50
C LYS A 68 14.51 17.49 -1.50
N LEU A 69 13.43 17.82 -2.20
CA LEU A 69 13.42 18.99 -3.10
C LEU A 69 13.49 20.30 -2.33
N PHE A 70 13.13 20.32 -1.05
CA PHE A 70 13.01 21.55 -0.27
C PHE A 70 14.14 21.70 0.74
N GLY A 71 14.60 22.94 0.91
CA GLY A 71 15.65 23.31 1.86
C GLY A 71 15.11 23.61 3.26
N ASP A 72 13.80 23.48 3.46
CA ASP A 72 13.12 23.66 4.74
C ASP A 72 11.88 22.76 4.84
N SER A 73 11.39 22.55 6.07
CA SER A 73 10.22 21.70 6.35
C SER A 73 8.89 22.36 5.99
N GLY A 74 8.87 23.67 5.73
CA GLY A 74 7.67 24.39 5.30
C GLY A 74 7.49 24.37 3.78
N HIS A 75 8.40 23.72 3.05
CA HIS A 75 8.47 23.69 1.60
C HIS A 75 8.47 25.11 0.98
N THR A 76 9.10 26.08 1.65
CA THR A 76 9.09 27.49 1.20
C THR A 76 10.19 27.83 0.21
N LYS A 77 11.27 27.03 0.18
CA LYS A 77 12.37 27.17 -0.78
C LYS A 77 12.90 25.80 -1.24
N LEU A 78 13.41 25.74 -2.47
CA LEU A 78 14.14 24.57 -2.95
C LEU A 78 15.47 24.40 -2.21
N ALA A 79 15.90 23.16 -2.06
CA ALA A 79 17.25 22.84 -1.61
C ALA A 79 18.29 23.28 -2.67
N GLU A 80 19.50 23.55 -2.22
CA GLU A 80 20.60 23.93 -3.13
C GLU A 80 20.93 22.77 -4.09
N GLY A 81 21.20 23.10 -5.35
CA GLY A 81 21.61 22.11 -6.36
C GLY A 81 20.48 21.24 -6.93
N ILE A 82 19.23 21.46 -6.53
CA ILE A 82 18.07 20.76 -7.12
C ILE A 82 17.95 21.09 -8.61
N THR A 83 17.82 20.03 -9.42
CA THR A 83 17.67 20.12 -10.87
C THR A 83 16.26 19.76 -11.33
N ALA A 84 15.94 20.07 -12.58
CA ALA A 84 14.70 19.60 -13.21
C ALA A 84 14.61 18.07 -13.23
N THR A 85 15.74 17.36 -13.30
CA THR A 85 15.78 15.89 -13.24
C THR A 85 15.29 15.38 -11.89
N ASP A 86 15.73 16.00 -10.78
CA ASP A 86 15.31 15.62 -9.43
C ASP A 86 13.81 15.83 -9.23
N ILE A 87 13.30 16.98 -9.71
CA ILE A 87 11.87 17.30 -9.70
C ILE A 87 11.07 16.25 -10.48
N ASN A 88 11.54 15.89 -11.69
CA ASN A 88 10.87 14.88 -12.51
C ASN A 88 10.90 13.48 -11.87
N GLN A 89 11.99 13.11 -11.18
CA GLN A 89 12.07 11.85 -10.44
C GLN A 89 11.09 11.82 -9.26
N ALA A 90 11.02 12.90 -8.47
CA ALA A 90 10.06 13.02 -7.37
C ALA A 90 8.61 12.94 -7.89
N LYS A 91 8.31 13.63 -9.00
CA LYS A 91 7.01 13.56 -9.67
C LYS A 91 6.67 12.15 -10.14
N ALA A 92 7.64 11.41 -10.69
CA ALA A 92 7.45 10.03 -11.12
C ALA A 92 7.14 9.10 -9.92
N LEU A 93 7.77 9.33 -8.76
CA LEU A 93 7.48 8.58 -7.53
C LEU A 93 6.10 8.93 -6.96
N ALA A 94 5.74 10.21 -6.91
CA ALA A 94 4.40 10.65 -6.48
C ALA A 94 3.29 10.05 -7.36
N ASN A 95 3.53 9.92 -8.67
CA ASN A 95 2.57 9.29 -9.57
C ASN A 95 2.33 7.80 -9.31
N LYS A 96 3.25 7.09 -8.64
CA LYS A 96 3.08 5.68 -8.23
C LYS A 96 2.19 5.50 -6.99
N VAL A 97 1.92 6.56 -6.25
CA VAL A 97 0.96 6.54 -5.12
C VAL A 97 -0.43 6.30 -5.70
N SER A 98 -1.15 5.30 -5.24
CA SER A 98 -2.46 4.92 -5.78
C SER A 98 -3.58 5.71 -5.12
N ASN A 99 -3.40 6.11 -3.86
CA ASN A 99 -4.35 6.98 -3.17
C ASN A 99 -4.38 8.38 -3.79
N ALA A 100 -5.50 8.73 -4.41
CA ALA A 100 -5.66 9.99 -5.13
C ALA A 100 -5.51 11.24 -4.24
N GLY A 101 -6.00 11.18 -2.99
CA GLY A 101 -5.87 12.29 -2.04
C GLY A 101 -4.41 12.55 -1.68
N LYS A 102 -3.69 11.51 -1.28
CA LYS A 102 -2.26 11.59 -0.95
C LYS A 102 -1.40 11.95 -2.16
N LYS A 103 -1.73 11.44 -3.34
CA LYS A 103 -1.06 11.83 -4.59
C LYS A 103 -1.22 13.32 -4.86
N LYS A 104 -2.43 13.86 -4.68
CA LYS A 104 -2.71 15.29 -4.86
C LYS A 104 -1.96 16.16 -3.85
N GLU A 105 -1.70 15.68 -2.64
CA GLU A 105 -0.87 16.40 -1.66
C GLU A 105 0.62 16.45 -2.06
N LEU A 106 1.08 15.53 -2.91
CA LEU A 106 2.47 15.42 -3.35
C LEU A 106 2.76 16.12 -4.69
N LEU A 107 1.74 16.57 -5.43
CA LEU A 107 1.82 17.08 -6.81
C LEU A 107 1.18 18.46 -6.94
#